data_AF-A0A948Z2D6-F1
#
_entry.id   AF-A0A948Z2D6-F1
#
_cell.length_a   1.000
_cell.length_b   1.000
_cell.length_c   1.000
_cell.angle_alpha   90.00
_cell.angle_beta   90.00
_cell.angle_gamma   90.00
#
_symmetry.space_group_name_H-M   'P 1'
#
loop_
_entity.id
_entity.type
_entity.pdbx_description
1 polymer ?
#
loop_
_entity_poly.entity_id
_entity_poly.type
_entity_poly.pdbx_seq_one_letter_code
_entity_poly.pdbx_strand_id
1 'polypeptide(L)' 'KISESGIKDKFGLLILGAKRKAEEIEFNPPPSQVFTEGMTLIVMGEVDGIARAKKAF' A
#
# COMPACT_ATOMS: atom_id res chain seq x y z
N LYS A 1 7.66 6.03 4.81
CA LYS A 1 6.98 4.91 5.52
C LYS A 1 5.53 4.78 5.05
N ILE A 2 4.80 3.72 5.42
CA ILE A 2 3.38 3.58 5.10
C ILE A 2 2.58 4.82 5.54
N SER A 3 2.81 5.33 6.76
CA SER A 3 2.14 6.51 7.29
C SER A 3 2.41 7.80 6.50
N GLU A 4 3.52 7.89 5.79
CA GLU A 4 3.96 9.09 5.06
C GLU A 4 3.68 8.96 3.55
N SER A 5 3.11 7.83 3.12
CA SER A 5 2.90 7.48 1.71
C SER A 5 1.86 8.35 1.01
N GLY A 6 0.93 8.93 1.78
CA GLY A 6 -0.26 9.58 1.25
C GLY A 6 -1.27 8.61 0.62
N ILE A 7 -1.08 7.29 0.68
CA ILE A 7 -2.01 6.28 0.13
C ILE A 7 -3.41 6.44 0.74
N LYS A 8 -3.48 6.63 2.06
CA LYS A 8 -4.73 6.89 2.78
C LYS A 8 -5.29 8.29 2.47
N ASP A 9 -4.52 9.33 2.72
CA ASP A 9 -5.06 10.71 2.71
C ASP A 9 -5.31 11.24 1.29
N LYS A 10 -4.48 10.87 0.32
CA LYS A 10 -4.61 11.35 -1.06
C LYS A 10 -5.55 10.48 -1.88
N PHE A 11 -5.58 9.16 -1.65
CA PHE A 11 -6.30 8.21 -2.50
C PHE A 11 -7.45 7.48 -1.79
N GLY A 12 -7.63 7.66 -0.49
CA GLY A 12 -8.67 6.97 0.27
C GLY A 12 -8.44 5.46 0.40
N LEU A 13 -7.19 5.00 0.25
CA LEU A 13 -6.87 3.57 0.23
C LEU A 13 -6.31 3.10 1.56
N LEU A 14 -6.82 1.98 2.06
CA LEU A 14 -6.32 1.28 3.24
C LEU A 14 -5.37 0.17 2.81
N ILE A 15 -4.18 0.12 3.42
CA ILE A 15 -3.24 -1.00 3.20
C ILE A 15 -3.62 -2.13 4.14
N LEU A 16 -3.94 -3.29 3.56
CA LEU A 16 -4.33 -4.50 4.28
C LEU A 16 -3.18 -5.50 4.36
N GLY A 17 -2.24 -5.43 3.42
CA GLY A 17 -1.10 -6.31 3.41
C GLY A 17 0.07 -5.77 2.60
N ALA A 18 1.26 -6.25 2.92
CA ALA A 18 2.48 -6.01 2.18
C ALA A 18 3.18 -7.34 1.93
N LYS A 19 3.69 -7.52 0.72
CA LYS A 19 4.45 -8.71 0.33
C LYS A 19 5.79 -8.28 -0.22
N ARG A 20 6.87 -8.77 0.41
CA ARG A 20 8.23 -8.67 -0.13
C ARG A 20 8.48 -9.80 -1.14
N LYS A 21 9.50 -9.62 -1.99
CA LYS A 21 9.82 -10.58 -3.05
C LYS A 21 10.16 -11.94 -2.42
N ALA A 22 9.44 -12.99 -2.86
CA ALA A 22 9.56 -14.36 -2.37
C ALA A 22 9.19 -14.61 -0.89
N GLU A 23 8.59 -13.63 -0.20
CA GLU A 23 8.05 -13.81 1.16
C GLU A 23 6.54 -14.05 1.14
N GLU A 24 6.00 -14.51 2.26
CA GLU A 24 4.56 -14.55 2.50
C GLU A 24 3.96 -13.14 2.61
N ILE A 25 2.64 -13.05 2.53
CA ILE A 25 1.93 -11.79 2.72
C ILE A 25 1.94 -11.47 4.22
N GLU A 26 2.47 -10.31 4.58
CA GLU A 26 2.31 -9.72 5.89
C GLU A 26 0.98 -8.95 5.92
N PHE A 27 0.03 -9.41 6.74
CA PHE A 27 -1.26 -8.74 6.91
C PHE A 27 -1.19 -7.66 7.98
N ASN A 28 -1.92 -6.57 7.76
CA ASN A 28 -1.95 -5.38 8.61
C ASN A 28 -0.54 -4.86 8.98
N PRO A 29 0.27 -4.50 7.96
CA PRO A 29 1.64 -4.03 8.18
C PRO A 29 1.66 -2.81 9.10
N PRO A 30 2.67 -2.68 9.99
CA PRO A 30 2.75 -1.51 10.87
C PRO A 30 2.93 -0.23 10.06
N PRO A 31 2.37 0.92 10.52
CA PRO A 31 2.46 2.19 9.81
C PRO A 31 3.89 2.70 9.66
N SER A 32 4.80 2.25 10.53
CA SER A 32 6.24 2.54 10.48
C SER A 32 7.00 1.79 9.40
N GLN A 33 6.39 0.78 8.75
CA GLN A 33 7.04 -0.01 7.71
C GLN A 33 7.49 0.86 6.53
N VAL A 34 8.70 0.57 6.04
CA VAL A 34 9.31 1.25 4.91
C VAL A 34 9.01 0.44 3.65
N PHE A 35 8.59 1.11 2.58
CA PHE A 35 8.44 0.46 1.29
C PHE A 35 9.81 0.13 0.71
N THR A 36 9.94 -1.06 0.17
CA THR A 36 11.12 -1.49 -0.58
C THR A 36 10.73 -1.69 -2.04
N GLU A 37 11.70 -1.52 -2.94
CA GLU A 37 11.48 -1.79 -4.36
C GLU A 37 10.96 -3.23 -4.58
N GLY A 38 9.99 -3.38 -5.49
CA GLY A 38 9.35 -4.67 -5.78
C GLY A 38 8.39 -5.18 -4.70
N MET A 39 8.13 -4.40 -3.63
CA MET A 39 7.09 -4.72 -2.66
C MET A 39 5.71 -4.62 -3.32
N THR A 40 4.89 -5.64 -3.13
CA THR A 40 3.48 -5.62 -3.55
C THR A 40 2.62 -5.19 -2.36
N LEU A 41 1.79 -4.17 -2.56
CA LEU A 41 0.83 -3.72 -1.57
C LEU A 41 -0.56 -4.26 -1.92
N ILE A 42 -1.24 -4.78 -0.91
CA ILE A 42 -2.64 -5.19 -0.99
C ILE A 42 -3.45 -4.09 -0.33
N VAL A 43 -4.32 -3.46 -1.11
CA VAL A 43 -5.08 -2.27 -0.69
C VAL A 43 -6.57 -2.49 -0.89
N MET A 44 -7.36 -1.78 -0.09
CA MET A 44 -8.82 -1.70 -0.21
C MET A 44 -9.25 -0.23 -0.26
N GLY A 45 -10.25 0.07 -1.07
CA GLY A 45 -10.86 1.37 -1.19
C GLY A 45 -11.73 1.45 -2.45
N GLU A 46 -12.17 2.65 -2.79
CA GLU A 46 -12.98 2.88 -4.00
C GLU A 46 -12.16 2.63 -5.27
N VAL A 47 -12.81 2.14 -6.32
CA VAL A 47 -12.16 1.82 -7.61
C VAL A 47 -11.45 3.03 -8.20
N ASP A 48 -12.06 4.23 -8.10
CA ASP A 48 -11.46 5.47 -8.58
C ASP A 48 -10.19 5.84 -7.81
N GLY A 49 -10.19 5.61 -6.49
CA GLY A 49 -9.00 5.77 -5.64
C GLY A 49 -7.88 4.83 -6.06
N ILE A 50 -8.20 3.56 -6.31
CA ILE A 50 -7.24 2.55 -6.77
C ILE A 50 -6.67 2.92 -8.14
N ALA A 51 -7.52 3.32 -9.09
CA ALA A 51 -7.11 3.70 -10.43
C ALA A 51 -6.20 4.94 -10.43
N ARG A 52 -6.48 5.92 -9.57
CA ARG A 52 -5.63 7.11 -9.39
C ARG A 52 -4.29 6.76 -8.75
N ALA A 53 -4.28 5.90 -7.73
CA ALA A 53 -3.04 5.46 -7.08
C ALA A 53 -2.13 4.71 -8.06
N LYS A 54 -2.70 3.80 -8.87
CA LYS A 54 -1.96 3.05 -9.91
C LYS A 54 -1.29 3.95 -10.97
N LYS A 55 -1.80 5.16 -11.18
CA LYS A 55 -1.19 6.13 -12.10
C LYS A 55 -0.06 6.94 -11.44
N ALA A 56 -0.04 7.02 -10.11
CA ALA A 56 0.88 7.86 -9.34
C ALA A 56 2.10 7.09 -8.79
N PHE A 57 1.98 5.77 -8.66
CA PHE A 57 3.02 4.84 -8.18
C PHE A 57 3.29 3.77 -9.24
#